data_AF-A0A9D3MUG3-F1
#
_entry.id   AF-A0A9D3MUG3-F1
#
_cell.length_a   1.000
_cell.length_b   1.000
_cell.length_c   1.000
_cell.angle_alpha   90.00
_cell.angle_beta   90.00
_cell.angle_gamma   90.00
#
_symmetry.space_group_name_H-M   'P 1'
#
loop_
_entity.id
_entity.type
_entity.pdbx_description
1 polymer ?
#
loop_
_entity_poly.entity_id
_entity_poly.type
_entity_poly.pdbx_seq_one_letter_code
_entity_poly.pdbx_strand_id
1 'polypeptide(L)' 'MVQYTPVLLDPNTASPWLSLSDDLTTVRLGTYQKYPDNPERFKLYVNVLGSEGFTSGKHSWEVKVGNKLEWDIGVVKES' A
#
# COMPACT_ATOMS: atom_id res chain seq x y z
N MET A 1 12.01 24.64 -2.38
CA MET A 1 12.46 23.24 -2.58
C MET A 1 11.21 22.39 -2.74
N VAL A 2 11.17 21.46 -3.69
CA VAL A 2 10.09 20.48 -3.75
C VAL A 2 10.37 19.44 -2.67
N GLN A 3 9.47 19.30 -1.70
CA GLN A 3 9.59 18.29 -0.65
C GLN A 3 8.95 17.00 -1.18
N TYR A 4 9.76 15.97 -1.38
CA TYR A 4 9.27 14.65 -1.76
C TYR A 4 9.00 13.86 -0.48
N THR A 5 7.73 13.68 -0.15
CA THR A 5 7.30 12.82 0.95
C THR A 5 6.89 11.47 0.35
N PRO A 6 7.56 10.36 0.70
CA PRO A 6 7.18 9.06 0.19
C PRO A 6 5.78 8.69 0.69
N VAL A 7 5.00 8.01 -0.16
CA VAL A 7 3.78 7.35 0.29
C VAL A 7 4.21 6.10 1.07
N LEU A 8 3.92 6.09 2.37
CA LEU A 8 4.14 4.94 3.23
C LEU A 8 2.92 4.02 3.16
N LEU A 9 3.14 2.71 3.17
CA LEU A 9 2.09 1.70 3.16
C LEU A 9 1.59 1.42 4.59
N ASP A 10 0.29 1.20 4.76
CA ASP A 10 -0.30 0.85 6.05
C ASP A 10 -0.33 -0.68 6.27
N PRO A 11 0.44 -1.22 7.23
CA PRO A 11 0.43 -2.64 7.57
C PRO A 11 -0.91 -3.18 8.07
N ASN A 12 -1.78 -2.32 8.60
CA ASN A 12 -3.09 -2.73 9.09
C ASN A 12 -4.03 -3.09 7.94
N THR A 13 -3.92 -2.37 6.83
CA THR A 13 -4.75 -2.62 5.63
C THR A 13 -4.23 -3.78 4.78
N ALA A 14 -2.92 -4.08 4.86
CA ALA A 14 -2.26 -5.03 3.99
C ALA A 14 -2.88 -6.43 4.05
N SER A 15 -3.19 -6.98 2.88
CA SER A 15 -3.63 -8.37 2.74
C SER A 15 -2.65 -9.36 3.37
N PRO A 16 -3.11 -10.48 3.97
CA PRO A 16 -2.24 -11.54 4.49
C PRO A 16 -1.26 -12.13 3.48
N TRP A 17 -1.50 -11.97 2.17
CA TRP A 17 -0.62 -12.44 1.10
C TRP A 17 0.52 -11.47 0.77
N LEU A 18 0.54 -10.29 1.40
CA LEU A 18 1.52 -9.24 1.13
C LEU A 18 2.58 -9.16 2.24
N SER A 19 3.82 -8.96 1.81
CA SER A 19 4.95 -8.61 2.66
C SER A 19 5.37 -7.17 2.39
N LEU A 20 5.52 -6.39 3.46
CA LEU A 20 6.02 -5.01 3.41
C LEU A 20 7.49 -4.96 3.81
N SER A 21 8.23 -3.99 3.29
CA SER A 21 9.57 -3.65 3.79
C SER A 21 9.51 -2.87 5.10
N ASP A 22 10.61 -2.86 5.86
CA ASP A 22 10.70 -2.16 7.15
C ASP A 22 10.48 -0.64 7.03
N ASP A 23 10.82 -0.06 5.88
CA ASP A 23 10.60 1.36 5.57
C ASP A 23 9.19 1.65 5.02
N LEU A 24 8.35 0.63 4.88
CA LEU A 24 6.97 0.70 4.38
C LEU A 24 6.83 1.30 2.97
N THR A 25 7.88 1.28 2.14
CA THR A 25 7.82 1.80 0.77
C THR A 25 7.67 0.70 -0.29
N THR A 26 7.89 -0.56 0.08
CA THR A 26 7.89 -1.70 -0.84
C THR A 26 6.87 -2.74 -0.42
N VAL A 27 6.14 -3.25 -1.41
CA VAL A 27 5.22 -4.39 -1.26
C VAL A 27 5.55 -5.52 -2.23
N ARG A 28 5.48 -6.75 -1.72
CA ARG A 28 5.68 -7.98 -2.49
C ARG A 28 4.56 -8.96 -2.22
N LEU A 29 4.10 -9.63 -3.27
CA LEU A 29 3.28 -10.83 -3.14
C LEU A 29 4.17 -11.97 -2.64
N GLY A 30 3.71 -12.70 -1.63
CA GLY A 30 4.45 -13.79 -1.02
C GLY A 30 3.54 -14.90 -0.53
N THR A 31 4.02 -15.62 0.49
CA THR A 31 3.23 -16.63 1.19
C THR A 31 2.27 -15.98 2.18
N TYR A 32 1.18 -16.68 2.50
CA TYR A 32 0.24 -16.25 3.53
C TYR A 32 0.96 -15.99 4.87
N GLN A 33 0.69 -14.84 5.45
CA GLN A 33 1.21 -14.41 6.74
C GLN A 33 0.09 -14.30 7.77
N LYS A 34 0.38 -14.72 9.00
CA LYS A 34 -0.57 -14.64 10.10
C LYS A 34 -0.44 -13.29 10.80
N TYR A 35 -1.16 -12.29 10.31
CA TYR A 35 -1.27 -11.01 10.97
C TYR A 35 -2.42 -10.98 11.99
N PRO A 36 -2.38 -10.06 12.98
CA PRO A 36 -3.52 -9.80 13.84
C PRO A 36 -4.75 -9.42 13.02
N ASP A 37 -5.91 -9.92 13.46
CA ASP A 37 -7.17 -9.54 12.85
C ASP A 37 -7.53 -8.10 13.22
N ASN A 38 -7.97 -7.32 12.24
CA ASN A 38 -8.45 -5.95 12.40
C ASN A 38 -9.47 -5.64 11.28
N PRO A 39 -10.39 -4.68 11.49
CA PRO A 39 -11.41 -4.36 10.50
C PRO A 39 -10.86 -3.68 9.23
N GLU A 40 -9.70 -3.03 9.29
CA GLU A 40 -9.09 -2.33 8.17
C GLU A 40 -8.45 -3.28 7.13
N ARG A 41 -8.17 -4.53 7.53
CA ARG A 41 -7.41 -5.48 6.72
C ARG A 41 -8.18 -5.99 5.51
N PHE A 42 -7.56 -5.92 4.34
CA PHE A 42 -8.08 -6.59 3.15
C PHE A 42 -7.93 -8.11 3.24
N LYS A 43 -9.00 -8.79 3.65
CA LYS A 43 -9.02 -10.26 3.77
C LYS A 43 -9.25 -10.97 2.43
N LEU A 44 -10.04 -10.37 1.54
CA LEU A 44 -10.47 -10.99 0.27
C LEU A 44 -9.64 -10.54 -0.94
N TYR A 45 -9.14 -9.32 -0.93
CA TYR A 45 -8.39 -8.73 -2.05
C TYR A 45 -6.92 -8.56 -1.70
N VAL A 46 -6.03 -8.72 -2.68
CA VAL A 46 -4.57 -8.60 -2.51
C VAL A 46 -4.16 -7.13 -2.61
N ASN A 47 -4.67 -6.33 -1.68
CA ASN A 47 -4.50 -4.88 -1.65
C ASN A 47 -3.77 -4.41 -0.39
N VAL A 48 -3.24 -3.20 -0.46
CA VAL A 48 -2.71 -2.42 0.67
C VAL A 48 -2.95 -0.93 0.36
N LEU A 49 -3.27 -0.13 1.37
CA LEU A 49 -3.43 1.32 1.24
C LEU A 49 -2.15 2.06 1.64
N GLY A 50 -2.05 3.32 1.19
CA GLY A 50 -1.15 4.28 1.82
C GLY A 50 -1.64 4.64 3.23
N SER A 51 -0.73 5.06 4.11
CA SER A 51 -1.02 5.39 5.51
C SER A 51 -1.76 6.71 5.71
N GLU A 52 -1.75 7.58 4.71
CA GLU A 52 -2.39 8.89 4.77
C GLU A 52 -3.31 9.10 3.58
N GLY A 53 -4.51 9.62 3.86
CA GLY A 53 -5.46 10.09 2.85
C GLY A 53 -5.20 11.55 2.46
N PHE A 54 -5.73 11.95 1.31
CA PHE A 54 -5.64 13.32 0.81
C PHE A 54 -7.01 13.99 0.82
N THR A 55 -7.10 15.19 1.41
CA THR A 55 -8.37 15.96 1.48
C THR A 55 -8.40 17.15 0.51
N SER A 56 -7.23 17.64 0.09
CA SER A 56 -7.09 18.77 -0.84
C SER A 56 -5.68 18.81 -1.44
N GLY A 57 -5.44 19.70 -2.40
CA GLY A 57 -4.11 19.92 -3.00
C GLY A 57 -3.81 19.06 -4.24
N LYS A 58 -2.55 19.09 -4.66
CA LYS A 58 -2.01 18.28 -5.77
C LYS A 58 -0.92 17.38 -5.22
N HIS A 59 -1.05 16.08 -5.47
CA HIS A 59 -0.14 15.05 -4.96
C HIS A 59 0.39 14.21 -6.12
N SER A 60 1.64 13.77 -6.00
CA SER A 60 2.30 12.91 -6.99
C SER A 60 3.22 11.95 -6.27
N TRP A 61 3.22 10.69 -6.71
CA TRP A 61 4.12 9.66 -6.24
C TRP A 61 4.57 8.81 -7.43
N GLU A 62 5.73 8.17 -7.29
CA GLU A 62 6.28 7.27 -8.28
C GLU A 62 6.35 5.86 -7.70
N VAL A 63 6.06 4.85 -8.54
CA VAL A 63 6.15 3.45 -8.14
C VAL A 63 7.03 2.70 -9.11
N LYS A 64 8.09 2.08 -8.58
CA LYS A 64 8.97 1.20 -9.36
C LYS A 64 8.35 -0.19 -9.47
N VAL A 65 7.77 -0.50 -10.64
CA VAL A 65 7.15 -1.81 -10.90
C VAL A 65 8.13 -2.84 -11.49
N GLY A 66 9.21 -2.40 -12.13
CA GLY A 66 10.18 -3.30 -12.78
C GLY A 66 9.55 -4.13 -13.89
N ASN A 67 9.89 -5.42 -13.95
CA ASN A 67 9.39 -6.36 -14.97
C ASN A 67 8.17 -7.18 -14.49
N LYS A 68 7.37 -6.64 -13.56
CA LYS A 68 6.17 -7.32 -13.06
C LYS A 68 5.15 -7.48 -14.18
N LEU A 69 4.57 -8.69 -14.30
CA LEU A 69 3.55 -9.00 -15.32
C LEU A 69 2.19 -8.37 -15.00
N GLU A 70 1.84 -8.27 -13.71
CA GLU A 70 0.57 -7.76 -13.24
C GLU A 70 0.76 -6.87 -12.01
N TRP A 71 0.06 -5.74 -11.98
CA TRP A 71 -0.01 -4.79 -10.87
C TRP A 71 -1.12 -3.78 -11.14
N ASP A 72 -1.78 -3.33 -10.08
CA ASP A 72 -2.74 -2.23 -10.11
C ASP A 72 -2.30 -1.16 -9.11
N ILE A 73 -2.42 0.11 -9.52
CA ILE A 73 -2.08 1.28 -8.70
C ILE A 73 -3.15 2.33 -8.93
N GLY A 74 -3.62 2.98 -7.87
CA GLY A 74 -4.60 4.03 -7.98
C GLY A 74 -4.89 4.72 -6.65
N VAL A 75 -6.00 5.43 -6.65
CA VAL A 75 -6.58 6.06 -5.46
C VAL A 75 -7.98 5.54 -5.25
N VAL A 76 -8.39 5.45 -3.99
CA VAL A 76 -9.73 5.01 -3.59
C VAL A 76 -10.31 6.03 -2.63
N LYS A 77 -11.64 6.19 -2.66
CA LYS A 77 -12.35 7.03 -1.71
C LYS A 77 -12.41 6.32 -0.36
N GLU A 78 -12.05 7.01 0.70
CA GLU A 78 -12.35 6.57 2.07
C GLU A 78 -13.88 6.50 2.28
N SER A 79 -14.33 5.49 3.04
CA SER A 79 -15.76 5.19 3.22
C SER A 79 -16.47 6.21 4.10
#